data_AF-F9WCV9-F1
#
_entry.id   AF-F9WCV9-F1
#
_cell.length_a   1.000
_cell.length_b   1.000
_cell.length_c   1.000
_cell.angle_alpha   90.00
_cell.angle_beta   90.00
_cell.angle_gamma   90.00
#
_symmetry.space_group_name_H-M   'P 1'
#
loop_
_entity.id
_entity.type
_entity.pdbx_description
1 polymer ?
#
loop_
_entity_poly.entity_id
_entity_poly.type
_entity_poly.pdbx_seq_one_letter_code
_entity_poly.pdbx_strand_id
1 'polypeptide(L)'
;MHLLPYFYSEYSLRMLGDAITVNKIVFSILQQKLHAVGFDAWDTISEADVYSGHPHCYALFMRSILYGFPDVAAALLRKYPWFCIGGGDEALASSVFRILFQEYGYKPKINTLQFRAKKFAHLKANICLDMFDLLKQSIPRGGYGRGKTNYKAGRNSSLPQYASRGTMDDVGKLLDLRLSNLENRRRTLNHTVRG
;
A
#
# COMPACT_ATOMS: atom_id res chain seq x y z
N MET A 1 28.42 43.86 -28.21
CA MET A 1 29.40 42.85 -27.76
C MET A 1 28.86 42.22 -26.49
N HIS A 2 28.51 40.94 -26.59
CA HIS A 2 28.17 40.06 -25.47
C HIS A 2 29.33 39.92 -24.50
N LEU A 3 29.05 39.82 -23.20
CA LEU A 3 29.77 38.96 -22.24
C LEU A 3 29.11 39.06 -20.85
N LEU A 4 28.21 38.12 -20.54
CA LEU A 4 28.03 37.61 -19.19
C LEU A 4 27.75 36.11 -19.28
N PRO A 5 28.78 35.26 -19.18
CA PRO A 5 28.57 33.84 -19.03
C PRO A 5 28.89 33.41 -17.58
N TYR A 6 28.14 32.43 -17.07
CA TYR A 6 28.46 31.62 -15.88
C TYR A 6 28.32 32.27 -14.48
N PHE A 7 27.08 32.52 -14.04
CA PHE A 7 26.75 32.55 -12.60
C PHE A 7 25.61 31.58 -12.22
N TYR A 8 25.33 30.59 -13.07
CA TYR A 8 24.26 29.61 -12.83
C TYR A 8 24.74 28.21 -12.41
N SER A 9 26.05 27.99 -12.23
CA SER A 9 26.59 26.63 -12.14
C SER A 9 26.67 26.07 -10.71
N GLU A 10 27.26 26.77 -9.73
CA GLU A 10 27.55 26.15 -8.43
C GLU A 10 26.39 26.15 -7.43
N TYR A 11 25.59 27.22 -7.37
CA TYR A 11 24.43 27.29 -6.48
C TYR A 11 23.32 26.33 -6.92
N SER A 12 23.12 26.18 -8.24
CA SER A 12 22.14 25.23 -8.77
C SER A 12 22.58 23.79 -8.48
N LEU A 13 23.86 23.46 -8.65
CA LEU A 13 24.41 22.13 -8.34
C LEU A 13 24.40 21.79 -6.85
N ARG A 14 24.67 22.75 -5.95
CA ARG A 14 24.55 22.54 -4.50
C ARG A 14 23.10 22.34 -4.08
N MET A 15 22.17 23.17 -4.57
CA MET A 15 20.74 23.01 -4.33
C MET A 15 20.20 21.68 -4.91
N LEU A 16 20.75 21.24 -6.06
CA LEU A 16 20.45 19.92 -6.64
C LEU A 16 20.99 18.79 -5.76
N GLY A 17 22.23 18.92 -5.26
CA GLY A 17 22.87 17.97 -4.34
C GLY A 17 22.14 17.87 -3.01
N ASP A 18 21.69 18.99 -2.46
CA ASP A 18 20.89 19.05 -1.25
C ASP A 18 19.50 18.43 -1.48
N ALA A 19 18.84 18.73 -2.60
CA ALA A 19 17.56 18.11 -2.95
C ALA A 19 17.66 16.59 -3.17
N ILE A 20 18.73 16.11 -3.78
CA ILE A 20 19.01 14.67 -3.95
C ILE A 20 19.25 14.01 -2.58
N THR A 21 20.03 14.65 -1.71
CA THR A 21 20.33 14.14 -0.36
C THR A 21 19.09 14.09 0.51
N VAL A 22 18.26 15.14 0.50
CA VAL A 22 16.97 15.18 1.20
C VAL A 22 16.02 14.10 0.69
N ASN A 23 15.98 13.85 -0.62
CA ASN A 23 15.18 12.76 -1.19
C ASN A 23 15.65 11.37 -0.73
N LYS A 24 16.95 11.15 -0.61
CA LYS A 24 17.51 9.89 -0.10
C LYS A 24 17.18 9.68 1.38
N ILE A 25 17.26 10.73 2.20
CA ILE A 25 16.90 10.66 3.63
C ILE A 25 15.42 10.32 3.80
N VAL A 26 14.53 11.04 3.11
CA VAL A 26 13.08 10.79 3.15
C VAL A 26 12.76 9.38 2.72
N PHE A 27 13.40 8.89 1.65
CA PHE A 27 13.20 7.52 1.19
C PHE A 27 13.71 6.47 2.18
N SER A 28 14.88 6.68 2.79
CA SER A 28 15.41 5.78 3.83
C SER A 28 14.46 5.65 5.02
N ILE A 29 13.90 6.77 5.49
CA ILE A 29 12.88 6.76 6.56
C ILE A 29 11.62 6.02 6.09
N LEU A 30 11.17 6.25 4.85
CA LEU A 30 10.00 5.57 4.30
C LEU A 30 10.23 4.06 4.21
N GLN A 31 11.40 3.63 3.75
CA GLN A 31 11.78 2.22 3.67
C GLN A 31 11.78 1.56 5.06
N GLN A 32 12.32 2.22 6.09
CA GLN A 32 12.27 1.72 7.46
C GLN A 32 10.83 1.54 7.96
N LYS A 33 9.96 2.52 7.70
CA LYS A 33 8.54 2.44 8.08
C LYS A 33 7.79 1.36 7.29
N LEU A 34 8.06 1.23 6.00
CA LEU A 34 7.50 0.18 5.15
C LEU A 34 7.92 -1.21 5.62
N HIS A 35 9.19 -1.38 6.00
CA HIS A 35 9.65 -2.62 6.61
C HIS A 35 8.94 -2.90 7.94
N ALA A 36 8.68 -1.87 8.76
CA ALA A 36 7.96 -2.02 10.02
C ALA A 36 6.50 -2.48 9.85
N VAL A 37 5.87 -2.20 8.70
CA VAL A 37 4.53 -2.72 8.34
C VAL A 37 4.57 -3.99 7.49
N GLY A 38 5.76 -4.56 7.28
CA GLY A 38 5.93 -5.84 6.60
C GLY A 38 5.91 -5.76 5.07
N PHE A 39 6.28 -4.61 4.48
CA PHE A 39 6.39 -4.49 3.03
C PHE A 39 7.54 -5.34 2.49
N ASP A 40 7.21 -6.29 1.60
CA ASP A 40 8.11 -7.31 1.05
C ASP A 40 8.22 -7.27 -0.49
N ALA A 41 7.39 -6.50 -1.18
CA ALA A 41 7.35 -6.43 -2.64
C ALA A 41 8.47 -5.59 -3.28
N TRP A 42 9.63 -5.48 -2.62
CA TRP A 42 10.78 -4.73 -3.14
C TRP A 42 11.28 -5.28 -4.48
N ASP A 43 11.16 -6.59 -4.71
CA ASP A 43 11.56 -7.24 -5.97
C ASP A 43 10.69 -6.81 -7.17
N THR A 44 9.51 -6.25 -6.91
CA THR A 44 8.58 -5.78 -7.96
C THR A 44 8.78 -4.31 -8.32
N ILE A 45 9.67 -3.60 -7.62
CA ILE A 45 9.87 -2.17 -7.75
C ILE A 45 11.34 -1.87 -8.07
N SER A 46 11.58 -1.13 -9.15
CA SER A 46 12.90 -0.59 -9.45
C SER A 46 13.21 0.66 -8.61
N GLU A 47 14.43 0.77 -8.11
CA GLU A 47 14.94 1.98 -7.46
C GLU A 47 14.77 3.22 -8.35
N ALA A 48 15.00 3.07 -9.66
CA ALA A 48 14.81 4.14 -10.64
C ALA A 48 13.35 4.59 -10.76
N ASP A 49 12.38 3.66 -10.65
CA ASP A 49 10.95 3.99 -10.66
C ASP A 49 10.53 4.73 -9.40
N VAL A 50 11.13 4.40 -8.26
CA VAL A 50 10.89 5.12 -7.01
C VAL A 50 11.42 6.55 -7.10
N TYR A 51 12.69 6.73 -7.46
CA TYR A 51 13.28 8.07 -7.54
C TYR A 51 12.69 8.92 -8.66
N SER A 52 12.24 8.32 -9.76
CA SER A 52 11.48 9.02 -10.80
C SER A 52 10.04 9.33 -10.38
N GLY A 53 9.57 8.84 -9.23
CA GLY A 53 8.24 9.19 -8.74
C GLY A 53 7.12 8.41 -9.42
N HIS A 54 7.36 7.18 -9.87
CA HIS A 54 6.34 6.37 -10.55
C HIS A 54 5.11 6.16 -9.65
N PRO A 55 3.88 6.52 -10.09
CA PRO A 55 2.68 6.47 -9.24
C PRO A 55 2.41 5.09 -8.63
N HIS A 56 2.68 4.03 -9.40
CA HIS A 56 2.48 2.65 -8.97
C HIS A 56 3.25 2.31 -7.68
N CYS A 57 4.53 2.70 -7.57
CA CYS A 57 5.34 2.41 -6.40
C CYS A 57 4.74 3.02 -5.13
N TYR A 58 4.31 4.28 -5.20
CA TYR A 58 3.71 4.96 -4.06
C TYR A 58 2.30 4.47 -3.74
N ALA A 59 1.55 4.00 -4.73
CA ALA A 59 0.29 3.31 -4.49
C ALA A 59 0.51 1.97 -3.76
N LEU A 60 1.52 1.19 -4.14
CA LEU A 60 1.92 -0.02 -3.40
C LEU A 60 2.33 0.30 -1.96
N PHE A 61 3.08 1.38 -1.74
CA PHE A 61 3.45 1.83 -0.40
C PHE A 61 2.21 2.18 0.42
N MET A 62 1.26 2.94 -0.13
CA MET A 62 0.00 3.27 0.55
C MET A 62 -0.82 2.02 0.91
N ARG A 63 -0.93 1.03 0.01
CA ARG A 63 -1.61 -0.24 0.30
C ARG A 63 -0.95 -0.97 1.45
N SER A 64 0.38 -1.06 1.41
CA SER A 64 1.18 -1.75 2.41
C SER A 64 1.06 -1.09 3.79
N ILE A 65 1.06 0.25 3.82
CA ILE A 65 0.78 1.01 5.04
C ILE A 65 -0.61 0.69 5.58
N LEU A 66 -1.65 0.68 4.74
CA LEU A 66 -3.02 0.34 5.18
C LEU A 66 -3.11 -1.10 5.70
N TYR A 67 -2.47 -2.06 5.03
CA TYR A 67 -2.43 -3.45 5.48
C TYR A 67 -1.65 -3.63 6.78
N GLY A 68 -0.66 -2.76 7.04
CA GLY A 68 0.06 -2.69 8.31
C GLY A 68 -0.79 -2.23 9.50
N PHE A 69 -1.93 -1.57 9.25
CA PHE A 69 -2.86 -1.10 10.28
C PHE A 69 -4.26 -1.70 10.05
N PRO A 70 -4.41 -3.04 10.15
CA PRO A 70 -5.63 -3.73 9.70
C PRO A 70 -6.88 -3.29 10.46
N ASP A 71 -6.79 -3.03 11.76
CA ASP A 71 -7.93 -2.59 12.57
C ASP A 71 -8.41 -1.19 12.18
N VAL A 72 -7.47 -0.27 11.96
CA VAL A 72 -7.76 1.09 11.50
C VAL A 72 -8.33 1.06 10.09
N ALA A 73 -7.69 0.31 9.17
CA ALA A 73 -8.16 0.16 7.80
C ALA A 73 -9.57 -0.46 7.75
N ALA A 74 -9.86 -1.47 8.57
CA ALA A 74 -11.18 -2.07 8.67
C ALA A 74 -12.23 -1.09 9.22
N ALA A 75 -11.87 -0.28 10.22
CA ALA A 75 -12.76 0.77 10.73
C ALA A 75 -13.07 1.83 9.65
N LEU A 76 -12.05 2.26 8.90
CA LEU A 76 -12.21 3.19 7.78
C LEU A 76 -13.09 2.62 6.68
N LEU A 77 -12.89 1.35 6.29
CA LEU A 77 -13.71 0.67 5.27
C LEU A 77 -15.19 0.54 5.71
N ARG A 78 -15.45 0.30 7.01
CA ARG A 78 -16.83 0.26 7.54
C ARG A 78 -17.47 1.65 7.58
N LYS A 79 -16.71 2.69 7.92
CA LYS A 79 -17.18 4.07 8.00
C LYS A 79 -17.41 4.69 6.62
N TYR A 80 -16.61 4.31 5.63
CA TYR A 80 -16.59 4.90 4.30
C TYR A 80 -16.77 3.86 3.19
N PRO A 81 -18.02 3.61 2.73
CA PRO A 81 -18.30 2.62 1.69
C PRO A 81 -17.61 2.86 0.34
N TRP A 82 -17.20 4.09 0.06
CA TRP A 82 -16.48 4.48 -1.16
C TRP A 82 -14.95 4.30 -1.03
N PHE A 83 -14.42 4.02 0.16
CA PHE A 83 -12.99 3.81 0.36
C PHE A 83 -12.56 2.48 -0.25
N CYS A 84 -11.62 2.51 -1.20
CA CYS A 84 -11.24 1.34 -1.97
C CYS A 84 -9.73 1.15 -1.97
N ILE A 85 -9.26 0.07 -1.34
CA ILE A 85 -7.83 -0.28 -1.26
C ILE A 85 -7.38 -1.13 -2.47
N GLY A 86 -8.27 -2.00 -2.95
CA GLY A 86 -8.01 -2.91 -4.08
C GLY A 86 -8.26 -2.33 -5.47
N GLY A 87 -8.68 -1.07 -5.57
CA GLY A 87 -8.86 -0.39 -6.86
C GLY A 87 -7.54 -0.06 -7.55
N GLY A 88 -7.63 0.49 -8.76
CA GLY A 88 -6.46 1.02 -9.47
C GLY A 88 -5.73 2.12 -8.68
N ASP A 89 -4.45 2.35 -8.98
CA ASP A 89 -3.57 3.25 -8.22
C ASP A 89 -4.12 4.66 -8.06
N GLU A 90 -4.82 5.15 -9.09
CA GLU A 90 -5.43 6.49 -9.09
C GLU A 90 -6.63 6.56 -8.14
N ALA A 91 -7.47 5.52 -8.14
CA ALA A 91 -8.63 5.42 -7.27
C ALA A 91 -8.21 5.25 -5.80
N LEU A 92 -7.14 4.47 -5.57
CA LEU A 92 -6.51 4.37 -4.26
C LEU A 92 -6.03 5.75 -3.79
N ALA A 93 -5.20 6.44 -4.57
CA ALA A 93 -4.66 7.74 -4.18
C ALA A 93 -5.79 8.76 -3.91
N SER A 94 -6.83 8.77 -4.74
CA SER A 94 -8.01 9.64 -4.55
C SER A 94 -8.70 9.35 -3.21
N SER A 95 -8.99 8.09 -2.96
CA SER A 95 -9.73 7.67 -1.77
C SER A 95 -8.90 7.86 -0.50
N VAL A 96 -7.60 7.56 -0.53
CA VAL A 96 -6.66 7.84 0.57
C VAL A 96 -6.57 9.33 0.86
N PHE A 97 -6.40 10.20 -0.15
CA PHE A 97 -6.32 11.64 0.07
C PHE A 97 -7.60 12.18 0.71
N ARG A 98 -8.76 11.69 0.27
CA ARG A 98 -10.04 12.05 0.85
C ARG A 98 -10.18 11.57 2.30
N ILE A 99 -9.75 10.35 2.62
CA ILE A 99 -9.74 9.84 3.99
C ILE A 99 -8.80 10.66 4.88
N LEU A 100 -7.58 10.92 4.42
CA LEU A 100 -6.61 11.72 5.17
C LEU A 100 -7.15 13.12 5.49
N PHE A 101 -7.85 13.74 4.54
CA PHE A 101 -8.52 15.02 4.76
C PHE A 101 -9.69 14.93 5.75
N GLN A 102 -10.59 13.96 5.58
CA GLN A 102 -11.82 13.86 6.37
C GLN A 102 -11.59 13.38 7.82
N GLU A 103 -10.70 12.42 8.03
CA GLU A 103 -10.44 11.86 9.36
C GLU A 103 -9.37 12.63 10.14
N TYR A 104 -8.38 13.17 9.44
CA TYR A 104 -7.18 13.72 10.08
C TYR A 104 -6.93 15.20 9.77
N GLY A 105 -7.82 15.84 9.00
CA GLY A 105 -7.64 17.24 8.58
C GLY A 105 -6.42 17.46 7.68
N TYR A 106 -5.83 16.39 7.15
CA TYR A 106 -4.60 16.45 6.36
C TYR A 106 -4.89 17.06 4.98
N LYS A 107 -4.09 18.05 4.57
CA LYS A 107 -4.17 18.67 3.24
C LYS A 107 -2.99 18.18 2.38
N PRO A 108 -3.22 17.25 1.43
CA PRO A 108 -2.16 16.77 0.55
C PRO A 108 -1.50 17.92 -0.22
N LYS A 109 -0.16 17.92 -0.26
CA LYS A 109 0.63 18.91 -1.01
C LYS A 109 0.50 18.77 -2.53
N ILE A 110 -0.03 17.63 -2.99
CA ILE A 110 -0.37 17.35 -4.38
C ILE A 110 -1.78 16.83 -4.48
N ASN A 111 -2.49 17.16 -5.55
CA ASN A 111 -3.79 16.58 -5.85
C ASN A 111 -3.64 15.21 -6.54
N THR A 112 -4.76 14.53 -6.77
CA THR A 112 -4.78 13.19 -7.37
C THR A 112 -4.26 13.15 -8.80
N LEU A 113 -4.43 14.24 -9.56
CA LEU A 113 -3.96 14.34 -10.94
C LEU A 113 -2.44 14.51 -10.97
N GLN A 114 -1.89 15.31 -10.05
CA GLN A 114 -0.46 15.44 -9.82
C GLN A 114 0.16 14.15 -9.30
N PHE A 115 -0.58 13.36 -8.51
CA PHE A 115 -0.11 12.04 -8.07
C PHE A 115 0.17 11.10 -9.25
N ARG A 116 -0.52 11.24 -10.39
CA ARG A 116 -0.26 10.41 -11.59
C ARG A 116 1.08 10.75 -12.27
N ALA A 117 1.59 11.96 -12.09
CA ALA A 117 2.80 12.42 -12.75
C ALA A 117 4.09 11.87 -12.11
N LYS A 118 5.09 11.53 -12.92
CA LYS A 118 6.43 11.04 -12.52
C LYS A 118 7.41 12.17 -12.13
N LYS A 119 6.93 13.23 -11.46
CA LYS A 119 7.79 14.39 -11.11
C LYS A 119 7.65 14.84 -9.66
N PHE A 120 6.88 14.10 -8.87
CA PHE A 120 6.55 14.44 -7.49
C PHE A 120 6.96 13.34 -6.51
N ALA A 121 8.05 12.62 -6.78
CA ALA A 121 8.58 11.54 -5.94
C ALA A 121 8.67 11.94 -4.46
N HIS A 122 9.32 13.09 -4.20
CA HIS A 122 9.47 13.65 -2.86
C HIS A 122 8.14 13.85 -2.14
N LEU A 123 7.16 14.48 -2.82
CA LEU A 123 5.87 14.80 -2.21
C LEU A 123 5.06 13.53 -1.95
N LYS A 124 5.11 12.54 -2.85
CA LYS A 124 4.47 11.24 -2.64
C LYS A 124 5.08 10.47 -1.47
N ALA A 125 6.41 10.52 -1.33
CA ALA A 125 7.11 9.89 -0.22
C ALA A 125 6.69 10.50 1.11
N ASN A 126 6.65 11.83 1.20
CA ASN A 126 6.18 12.54 2.39
C ASN A 126 4.72 12.19 2.72
N ILE A 127 3.83 12.13 1.72
CA ILE A 127 2.44 11.71 1.97
C ILE A 127 2.38 10.30 2.57
N CYS A 128 3.20 9.36 2.10
CA CYS A 128 3.25 8.01 2.67
C CYS A 128 3.78 8.04 4.12
N LEU A 129 4.79 8.87 4.42
CA LEU A 129 5.29 9.06 5.78
C LEU A 129 4.23 9.64 6.72
N ASP A 130 3.56 10.71 6.29
CA ASP A 130 2.51 11.40 7.04
C ASP A 130 1.34 10.44 7.30
N MET A 131 0.92 9.71 6.26
CA MET A 131 -0.12 8.69 6.35
C MET A 131 0.22 7.63 7.40
N PHE A 132 1.45 7.11 7.39
CA PHE A 132 1.88 6.14 8.40
C PHE A 132 1.76 6.71 9.82
N ASP A 133 2.23 7.94 10.04
CA ASP A 133 2.21 8.55 11.36
C ASP A 133 0.79 8.83 11.86
N LEU A 134 -0.10 9.30 10.96
CA LEU A 134 -1.51 9.54 11.27
C LEU A 134 -2.24 8.25 11.63
N LEU A 135 -2.05 7.19 10.86
CA LEU A 135 -2.65 5.89 11.16
C LEU A 135 -2.09 5.31 12.47
N LYS A 136 -0.78 5.44 12.71
CA LYS A 136 -0.16 5.01 13.97
C LYS A 136 -0.73 5.75 15.19
N GLN A 137 -0.99 7.06 15.07
CA GLN A 137 -1.59 7.86 16.14
C GLN A 137 -3.06 7.50 16.41
N SER A 138 -3.77 7.00 15.41
CA SER A 138 -5.17 6.57 15.58
C SER A 138 -5.34 5.25 16.33
N ILE A 139 -4.25 4.54 16.62
CA ILE A 139 -4.27 3.35 17.47
C ILE A 139 -4.36 3.80 18.94
N PRO A 140 -5.37 3.38 19.71
CA PRO A 140 -5.40 3.63 21.15
C PRO A 140 -4.10 3.14 21.78
N ARG A 141 -3.51 3.90 22.71
CA ARG A 141 -2.13 3.75 23.25
C ARG A 141 -1.76 2.39 23.88
N GLY A 142 -2.55 1.33 23.71
CA GLY A 142 -2.24 -0.06 24.09
C GLY A 142 -2.11 -1.06 22.92
N GLY A 143 -2.18 -0.61 21.66
CA GLY A 143 -2.29 -1.50 20.48
C GLY A 143 -0.99 -2.04 19.87
N TYR A 144 0.19 -1.65 20.35
CA TYR A 144 1.45 -2.34 20.00
C TYR A 144 1.66 -3.57 20.91
N GLY A 145 0.62 -4.35 21.12
CA GLY A 145 0.81 -5.77 21.37
C GLY A 145 1.16 -6.37 20.01
N ARG A 146 2.41 -6.80 19.82
CA ARG A 146 2.80 -7.74 18.77
C ARG A 146 1.70 -8.78 18.69
N GLY A 147 0.82 -8.64 17.70
CA GLY A 147 -0.18 -9.62 17.36
C GLY A 147 0.61 -10.82 16.88
N LYS A 148 1.10 -11.63 17.83
CA LYS A 148 1.25 -13.05 17.61
C LYS A 148 -0.09 -13.43 17.03
N THR A 149 -0.08 -13.80 15.76
CA THR A 149 -1.08 -14.66 15.18
C THR A 149 -1.11 -15.93 16.02
N ASN A 150 -1.76 -15.88 17.18
CA ASN A 150 -2.22 -17.04 17.90
C ASN A 150 -3.40 -17.57 17.09
N TYR A 151 -3.09 -18.19 15.96
CA TYR A 151 -3.91 -19.31 15.53
C TYR A 151 -3.84 -20.29 16.69
N LYS A 152 -4.88 -20.26 17.55
CA LYS A 152 -5.18 -21.41 18.38
C LYS A 152 -5.36 -22.55 17.39
N ALA A 153 -4.34 -23.39 17.29
CA ALA A 153 -4.41 -24.70 16.70
C ALA A 153 -5.49 -25.45 17.49
N GLY A 154 -6.73 -25.34 17.02
CA GLY A 154 -7.75 -26.34 17.27
C GLY A 154 -7.18 -27.63 16.71
N ARG A 155 -6.62 -28.45 17.59
CA ARG A 155 -6.49 -29.89 17.37
C ARG A 155 -7.83 -30.36 16.82
N ASN A 156 -7.80 -30.73 15.53
CA ASN A 156 -8.61 -31.74 14.83
C ASN A 156 -8.82 -31.30 13.38
N SER A 157 -7.73 -31.31 12.61
CA SER A 157 -7.76 -31.73 11.19
C SER A 157 -6.31 -31.83 10.73
N SER A 158 -5.86 -33.05 10.53
CA SER A 158 -4.62 -33.38 9.86
C SER A 158 -4.68 -32.85 8.42
N LEU A 159 -4.09 -31.67 8.19
CA LEU A 159 -3.76 -31.20 6.84
C LEU A 159 -2.47 -31.87 6.37
N PRO A 160 -2.43 -32.48 5.16
CA PRO A 160 -1.22 -33.10 4.65
C PRO A 160 -0.15 -32.05 4.37
N GLN A 161 1.07 -32.30 4.84
CA GLN A 161 2.26 -31.63 4.35
C GLN A 161 2.45 -31.99 2.87
N TYR A 162 2.29 -31.01 1.99
CA TYR A 162 2.70 -31.17 0.60
C TYR A 162 4.13 -30.68 0.42
N ALA A 163 5.04 -31.65 0.42
CA ALA A 163 6.30 -31.55 -0.30
C ALA A 163 6.03 -31.71 -1.81
N SER A 164 6.71 -30.87 -2.59
CA SER A 164 7.12 -31.07 -3.99
C SER A 164 6.10 -31.38 -5.10
N ARG A 165 6.14 -30.51 -6.12
CA ARG A 165 6.06 -30.82 -7.56
C ARG A 165 4.77 -31.54 -8.02
N GLY A 166 3.67 -30.81 -8.10
CA GLY A 166 2.42 -31.26 -8.75
C GLY A 166 2.34 -30.84 -10.22
N THR A 167 2.06 -31.79 -11.10
CA THR A 167 1.74 -31.59 -12.53
C THR A 167 0.41 -30.85 -12.71
N MET A 168 0.24 -30.16 -13.86
CA MET A 168 -0.92 -29.29 -14.19
C MET A 168 -2.30 -29.94 -13.97
N ASP A 169 -2.38 -31.26 -14.00
CA ASP A 169 -3.61 -32.04 -13.84
C ASP A 169 -4.20 -31.98 -12.42
N ASP A 170 -3.36 -31.77 -11.39
CA ASP A 170 -3.81 -31.65 -10.00
C ASP A 170 -4.38 -30.26 -9.68
N VAL A 171 -3.90 -29.23 -10.39
CA VAL A 171 -4.48 -27.88 -10.30
C VAL A 171 -5.87 -27.85 -10.94
N GLY A 172 -6.06 -28.56 -12.05
CA GLY A 172 -7.37 -28.70 -12.71
C GLY A 172 -8.42 -29.31 -11.78
N LYS A 173 -8.10 -30.42 -11.12
CA LYS A 173 -9.01 -31.09 -10.16
C LYS A 173 -9.34 -30.21 -8.96
N LEU A 174 -8.38 -29.42 -8.47
CA LEU A 174 -8.59 -28.48 -7.37
C LEU A 174 -9.55 -27.35 -7.78
N LEU A 175 -9.41 -26.84 -8.99
CA LEU A 175 -10.27 -25.77 -9.52
C LEU A 175 -11.70 -26.28 -9.75
N ASP A 176 -11.88 -27.49 -10.27
CA ASP A 176 -13.21 -28.11 -10.43
C ASP A 176 -13.90 -28.36 -9.08
N LEU A 177 -13.14 -28.75 -8.06
CA LEU A 177 -13.66 -28.93 -6.71
C LEU A 177 -14.06 -27.59 -6.07
N ARG A 178 -13.33 -26.51 -6.37
CA ARG A 178 -13.69 -25.15 -5.95
C ARG A 178 -14.94 -24.64 -6.67
N LEU A 179 -15.07 -24.91 -7.98
CA LEU A 179 -16.20 -24.48 -8.79
C LEU A 179 -17.50 -25.17 -8.35
N SER A 180 -17.46 -26.48 -8.15
CA SER A 180 -18.61 -27.24 -7.64
C SER A 180 -19.06 -26.78 -6.25
N ASN A 181 -18.13 -26.39 -5.38
CA ASN A 181 -18.45 -25.82 -4.07
C ASN A 181 -19.16 -24.45 -4.19
N LEU A 182 -18.70 -23.59 -5.09
CA LEU A 182 -19.32 -22.29 -5.36
C LEU A 182 -20.71 -22.44 -5.98
N GLU A 183 -20.91 -23.39 -6.87
CA GLU A 183 -22.24 -23.68 -7.44
C GLU A 183 -23.22 -24.19 -6.39
N ASN A 184 -22.78 -25.08 -5.49
CA ASN A 184 -23.61 -25.56 -4.39
C ASN A 184 -24.01 -24.42 -3.45
N ARG A 185 -23.07 -23.50 -3.13
CA ARG A 185 -23.37 -22.29 -2.36
C ARG A 185 -24.33 -21.33 -3.09
N ARG A 186 -24.24 -21.22 -4.42
CA ARG A 186 -25.19 -20.43 -5.21
C ARG A 186 -26.60 -21.04 -5.15
N ARG A 187 -26.72 -22.37 -5.25
CA ARG A 187 -28.02 -23.07 -5.18
C ARG A 187 -28.67 -22.90 -3.81
N THR A 188 -27.91 -23.01 -2.72
CA THR A 188 -28.46 -22.79 -1.37
C THR A 188 -28.93 -21.35 -1.17
N LEU A 189 -28.16 -20.36 -1.65
CA LEU A 189 -28.55 -18.95 -1.58
C LEU A 189 -29.81 -18.64 -2.40
N ASN A 190 -29.95 -19.24 -3.58
CA ASN A 190 -31.15 -19.07 -4.41
C ASN A 190 -32.40 -19.74 -3.79
N HIS A 191 -32.23 -20.80 -3.01
CA HIS A 191 -33.33 -21.43 -2.28
C HIS A 191 -33.81 -20.59 -1.09
N THR A 192 -32.93 -19.84 -0.42
CA THR A 192 -33.31 -18.94 0.68
C THR A 192 -33.98 -17.63 0.26
N VAL A 193 -33.99 -17.30 -1.05
CA VAL A 193 -34.60 -16.05 -1.56
C VAL A 193 -36.04 -16.27 -2.05
N ARG A 194 -36.55 -17.51 -2.07
CA ARG A 194 -37.93 -17.87 -2.46
C ARG A 194 -38.80 -18.43 -1.33
N GLY A 195 -38.34 -18.32 -0.07
CA GLY A 195 -39.12 -18.66 1.13
C GLY A 195 -39.68 -17.42 1.79
#